data_AF-A0A7Y8LBZ3-F1
#
_entry.id   AF-A0A7Y8LBZ3-F1
#
_cell.length_a   1.000
_cell.length_b   1.000
_cell.length_c   1.000
_cell.angle_alpha   90.00
_cell.angle_beta   90.00
_cell.angle_gamma   90.00
#
_symmetry.space_group_name_H-M   'P 1'
#
loop_
_entity.id
_entity.type
_entity.pdbx_description
1 polymer ?
#
loop_
_entity_poly.entity_id
_entity_poly.type
_entity_poly.pdbx_seq_one_letter_code
_entity_poly.pdbx_strand_id
1 'polypeptide(L)'
;MTRRPGSWPDRARSFIGYCLSEPLYRLFSLVPHLEIGLSTHEISRLTYRHSFLAGRRAAHLSDLHLDRYQPRHDLIIAAIGELRPDWIFVTGDLLNVPEGLPHLFRFLAGLRKIAPVYVTLGNHDHYSGVPIDQYCELADRHK
;
A
#
# COMPACT_ATOMS: atom_id res chain seq x y z
N MET A 1 -30.88 6.74 -2.17
CA MET A 1 -30.89 5.72 -1.08
C MET A 1 -31.11 6.41 0.25
N THR A 2 -32.33 6.34 0.80
CA THR A 2 -32.67 6.93 2.10
C THR A 2 -32.19 6.04 3.23
N ARG A 3 -31.14 6.44 3.97
CA ARG A 3 -30.69 5.76 5.19
C ARG A 3 -31.82 5.80 6.22
N ARG A 4 -32.40 4.65 6.57
CA ARG A 4 -33.33 4.54 7.69
C ARG A 4 -32.57 4.94 8.98
N PRO A 5 -33.14 5.78 9.86
CA PRO A 5 -32.51 6.07 11.14
C PRO A 5 -32.41 4.75 11.94
N GLY A 6 -31.19 4.36 12.30
CA GLY A 6 -30.93 3.12 13.03
C GLY A 6 -31.75 3.04 14.32
N SER A 7 -32.23 1.83 14.65
CA SER A 7 -33.09 1.59 15.80
C SER A 7 -32.36 1.99 17.10
N TRP A 8 -33.12 2.33 18.15
CA TRP A 8 -32.52 2.69 19.46
C TRP A 8 -31.53 1.63 19.99
N PRO A 9 -31.79 0.32 19.86
CA PRO A 9 -30.82 -0.73 20.15
C PRO A 9 -29.52 -0.63 19.34
N ASP A 10 -29.60 -0.28 18.05
CA ASP A 10 -28.41 -0.14 17.19
C ASP A 10 -27.55 1.04 17.64
N ARG A 11 -28.18 2.16 18.02
CA ARG A 11 -27.47 3.33 18.55
C ARG A 11 -26.77 3.03 19.88
N ALA A 12 -27.45 2.32 20.78
CA ALA A 12 -26.87 1.88 22.04
C ALA A 12 -25.68 0.94 21.81
N ARG A 13 -25.80 -0.02 20.88
CA ARG A 13 -24.72 -0.93 20.50
C ARG A 13 -23.52 -0.19 19.91
N SER A 14 -23.75 0.75 18.98
CA SER A 14 -22.69 1.57 18.40
C SER A 14 -22.01 2.45 19.43
N PHE A 15 -22.76 3.01 20.39
CA PHE A 15 -22.20 3.83 21.46
C PHE A 15 -21.32 3.01 22.41
N ILE A 16 -21.80 1.84 22.84
CA ILE A 16 -21.00 0.92 23.68
C ILE A 16 -19.74 0.48 22.92
N GLY A 17 -19.87 0.12 21.64
CA GLY A 17 -18.75 -0.22 20.79
C GLY A 17 -17.73 0.92 20.69
N TYR A 18 -18.19 2.16 20.50
CA TYR A 18 -17.33 3.34 20.49
C TYR A 18 -16.58 3.51 21.82
N CYS A 19 -17.28 3.51 22.96
CA CYS A 19 -16.68 3.70 24.28
C CYS A 19 -15.62 2.63 24.63
N LEU A 20 -15.79 1.39 24.15
CA LEU A 20 -14.82 0.32 24.33
C LEU A 20 -13.65 0.42 23.34
N SER A 21 -13.93 0.78 22.08
CA SER A 21 -12.94 0.85 21.00
C SER A 21 -12.04 2.08 21.10
N GLU A 22 -12.55 3.23 21.57
CA GLU A 22 -11.81 4.48 21.64
C GLU A 22 -10.55 4.42 22.54
N PRO A 23 -10.62 3.95 23.81
CA PRO A 23 -9.43 3.85 24.65
C PRO A 23 -8.42 2.86 24.09
N LEU A 24 -8.87 1.76 23.48
CA LEU A 24 -7.99 0.82 22.78
C LEU A 24 -7.31 1.47 21.59
N TYR A 25 -8.07 2.17 20.73
CA TYR A 25 -7.54 2.90 19.60
C TYR A 25 -6.50 3.95 20.03
N ARG A 26 -6.79 4.73 21.08
CA ARG A 26 -5.84 5.71 21.64
C ARG A 26 -4.58 5.04 22.15
N LEU A 27 -4.71 3.92 22.88
CA LEU A 27 -3.56 3.15 23.38
C LEU A 27 -2.69 2.61 22.23
N PHE A 28 -3.28 1.99 21.21
CA PHE A 28 -2.55 1.50 20.04
C PHE A 28 -1.93 2.63 19.22
N SER A 29 -2.56 3.81 19.20
CA SER A 29 -2.04 5.00 18.53
C SER A 29 -0.78 5.58 19.18
N LEU A 30 -0.48 5.24 20.45
CA LEU A 30 0.77 5.65 21.11
C LEU A 30 2.00 4.93 20.57
N VAL A 31 1.82 3.77 19.94
CA VAL A 31 2.91 2.94 19.43
C VAL A 31 2.68 2.64 17.95
N PRO A 32 2.66 3.66 17.07
CA PRO A 32 2.28 3.51 15.66
C PRO A 32 3.24 2.64 14.84
N HIS A 33 4.41 2.33 15.39
CA HIS A 33 5.43 1.47 14.79
C HIS A 33 5.35 0.03 15.30
N LEU A 34 4.47 -0.26 16.27
CA LEU A 34 4.28 -1.59 16.80
C LEU A 34 3.44 -2.40 15.81
N GLU A 35 4.11 -3.29 15.09
CA GLU A 35 3.49 -4.22 14.15
C GLU A 35 3.29 -5.56 14.86
N ILE A 36 2.04 -5.91 15.19
CA ILE A 36 1.68 -7.20 15.81
C ILE A 36 0.91 -8.03 14.79
N GLY A 37 1.29 -9.30 14.64
CA GLY A 37 0.56 -10.26 13.81
C GLY A 37 0.68 -10.04 12.31
N LEU A 38 1.64 -9.22 11.85
CA LEU A 38 1.95 -9.14 10.42
C LEU A 38 2.66 -10.41 9.97
N SER A 39 2.24 -10.94 8.82
CA SER A 39 2.96 -12.01 8.14
C SER A 39 4.29 -11.49 7.58
N THR A 40 5.31 -12.33 7.59
CA THR A 40 6.51 -12.10 6.77
C THR A 40 6.12 -12.01 5.31
N HIS A 41 6.82 -11.20 4.52
CA HIS A 41 6.59 -11.17 3.07
C HIS A 41 6.85 -12.56 2.48
N GLU A 42 5.96 -13.02 1.60
CA GLU A 42 6.11 -14.28 0.89
C GLU A 42 6.38 -14.00 -0.59
N ILE A 43 7.31 -14.74 -1.19
CA ILE A 43 7.68 -14.58 -2.59
C ILE A 43 7.07 -15.72 -3.39
N SER A 44 5.97 -15.43 -4.08
CA SER A 44 5.41 -16.34 -5.08
C SER A 44 6.22 -16.26 -6.38
N ARG A 45 6.79 -17.40 -6.82
CA ARG A 45 7.56 -17.46 -8.07
C ARG A 45 6.77 -18.17 -9.16
N LEU A 46 6.47 -17.44 -10.22
CA LEU A 46 5.87 -17.98 -11.44
C LEU A 46 6.92 -18.02 -12.56
N THR A 47 7.10 -19.18 -13.18
CA THR A 47 8.10 -19.39 -14.25
C THR A 47 7.39 -19.79 -15.53
N TYR A 48 7.57 -19.00 -16.59
CA TYR A 48 6.98 -19.24 -17.90
C TYR A 48 8.07 -19.38 -18.97
N ARG A 49 7.83 -20.26 -19.94
CA ARG A 49 8.68 -20.37 -21.13
C ARG A 49 8.22 -19.34 -22.16
N HIS A 50 9.06 -18.36 -22.45
CA HIS A 50 8.79 -17.33 -23.46
C HIS A 50 10.03 -17.14 -24.32
N SER A 51 9.88 -17.10 -25.64
CA SER A 51 11.01 -17.01 -26.58
C SER A 51 11.78 -15.70 -26.42
N PHE A 52 11.08 -14.57 -26.46
CA PHE A 52 11.69 -13.24 -26.44
C PHE A 52 12.08 -12.76 -25.02
N LEU A 53 11.47 -13.33 -23.98
CA LEU A 53 11.66 -12.91 -22.59
C LEU A 53 12.41 -13.97 -21.76
N ALA A 54 13.09 -14.90 -22.44
CA ALA A 54 13.87 -15.94 -21.79
C ALA A 54 14.92 -15.30 -20.86
N GLY A 55 14.96 -15.78 -19.61
CA GLY A 55 15.88 -15.27 -18.58
C GLY A 55 15.50 -13.92 -17.98
N ARG A 56 14.40 -13.29 -18.42
CA ARG A 56 13.91 -12.05 -17.83
C ARG A 56 13.07 -12.29 -16.59
N ARG A 57 13.11 -11.32 -15.67
CA ARG A 57 12.44 -11.39 -14.37
C ARG A 57 11.61 -10.13 -14.16
N ALA A 58 10.37 -10.32 -13.73
CA ALA A 58 9.50 -9.24 -13.29
C ALA A 58 9.16 -9.44 -11.81
N ALA A 59 9.25 -8.37 -11.02
CA ALA A 59 8.63 -8.32 -9.71
C ALA A 59 7.24 -7.67 -9.83
N HIS A 60 6.25 -8.24 -9.15
CA HIS A 60 4.88 -7.74 -9.16
C HIS A 60 4.41 -7.50 -7.73
N LEU A 61 3.90 -6.30 -7.49
CA LEU A 61 3.35 -5.83 -6.22
C LEU A 61 1.95 -5.27 -6.49
N SER A 62 1.09 -5.32 -5.48
CA SER A 62 -0.27 -4.76 -5.52
C SER A 62 -0.71 -4.44 -4.09
N ASP A 63 -1.78 -3.67 -3.94
CA ASP A 63 -2.48 -3.45 -2.66
C ASP A 63 -1.53 -2.97 -1.55
N LEU A 64 -0.69 -1.98 -1.88
CA LEU A 64 0.33 -1.48 -0.97
C LEU A 64 -0.29 -0.77 0.26
N HIS A 65 -1.38 -0.04 0.06
CA HIS A 65 -2.08 0.71 1.10
C HIS A 65 -1.13 1.49 2.02
N LEU A 66 -0.17 2.19 1.41
CA LEU A 66 0.99 2.74 2.07
C LEU A 66 0.68 4.12 2.68
N ASP A 67 0.02 4.09 3.84
CA ASP A 67 -0.33 5.30 4.58
C ASP A 67 0.85 5.84 5.40
N ARG A 68 1.77 4.96 5.82
CA ARG A 68 2.95 5.29 6.62
C ARG A 68 4.14 4.45 6.21
N TYR A 69 5.33 5.06 6.22
CA TYR A 69 6.56 4.34 5.98
C TYR A 69 7.06 3.64 7.25
N GLN A 70 7.11 2.31 7.20
CA GLN A 70 7.60 1.42 8.26
C GLN A 70 8.89 0.69 7.84
N PRO A 71 9.72 0.20 8.79
CA PRO A 71 10.95 -0.54 8.48
C PRO A 71 10.76 -1.75 7.55
N ARG A 72 9.59 -2.42 7.59
CA ARG A 72 9.28 -3.54 6.69
C ARG A 72 9.34 -3.18 5.21
N HIS A 73 9.11 -1.92 4.85
CA HIS A 73 9.21 -1.48 3.46
C HIS A 73 10.64 -1.53 2.95
N ASP A 74 11.62 -1.19 3.80
CA ASP A 74 13.04 -1.31 3.45
C ASP A 74 13.45 -2.78 3.30
N LEU A 75 12.88 -3.68 4.12
CA LEU A 75 13.06 -5.13 3.97
C LEU A 75 12.46 -5.66 2.67
N ILE A 76 11.28 -5.18 2.27
CA ILE A 76 10.65 -5.54 0.99
C ILE A 76 11.50 -5.07 -0.18
N ILE A 77 11.99 -3.82 -0.15
CA ILE A 77 12.90 -3.29 -1.18
C ILE A 77 14.16 -4.15 -1.28
N ALA A 78 14.79 -4.50 -0.15
CA ALA A 78 15.97 -5.36 -0.14
C ALA A 78 15.66 -6.75 -0.74
N ALA A 79 14.56 -7.38 -0.33
CA ALA A 79 14.14 -8.68 -0.86
C ALA A 79 13.90 -8.64 -2.37
N ILE A 80 13.29 -7.58 -2.90
CA ILE A 80 13.11 -7.39 -4.35
C ILE A 80 14.46 -7.20 -5.04
N GLY A 81 15.40 -6.49 -4.41
CA GLY A 81 16.77 -6.32 -4.93
C GLY A 81 17.49 -7.65 -5.16
N GLU A 82 17.39 -8.57 -4.20
CA GLU A 82 17.96 -9.93 -4.30
C GLU A 82 17.33 -10.75 -5.44
N LEU A 83 16.08 -10.43 -5.81
CA LEU A 83 15.43 -11.03 -6.97
C LEU A 83 15.94 -10.50 -8.31
N ARG A 84 16.79 -9.46 -8.34
CA ARG A 84 17.38 -8.90 -9.57
C ARG A 84 16.37 -8.79 -10.74
N PRO A 85 15.20 -8.15 -10.53
CA PRO A 85 14.20 -8.00 -11.58
C PRO A 85 14.72 -7.09 -12.71
N ASP A 86 14.28 -7.35 -13.94
CA ASP A 86 14.42 -6.42 -15.06
C ASP A 86 13.35 -5.33 -15.02
N TRP A 87 12.18 -5.64 -14.43
CA TRP A 87 11.04 -4.72 -14.31
C TRP A 87 10.29 -4.93 -13.00
N ILE A 88 9.72 -3.85 -12.47
CA ILE A 88 8.86 -3.87 -11.29
C ILE A 88 7.50 -3.31 -11.70
N PHE A 89 6.44 -4.05 -11.41
CA PHE A 89 5.06 -3.65 -11.68
C PHE A 89 4.32 -3.48 -10.35
N VAL A 90 3.63 -2.37 -10.18
CA VAL A 90 2.78 -2.06 -9.02
C VAL A 90 1.35 -1.83 -9.51
N THR A 91 0.43 -2.72 -9.20
CA THR A 91 -0.88 -2.79 -9.87
C THR A 91 -2.05 -2.26 -9.05
N GLY A 92 -1.88 -1.08 -8.45
CA GLY A 92 -2.96 -0.32 -7.81
C GLY A 92 -3.07 -0.51 -6.30
N ASP A 93 -4.05 0.20 -5.75
CA ASP A 93 -4.36 0.31 -4.32
C ASP A 93 -3.12 0.73 -3.52
N LEU A 94 -2.56 1.87 -3.92
CA LEU A 94 -1.30 2.40 -3.44
C LEU A 94 -1.43 3.09 -2.09
N LEU A 95 -2.53 3.81 -1.84
CA LEU A 95 -2.77 4.54 -0.58
C LEU A 95 -4.24 4.56 -0.17
N ASN A 96 -4.51 4.64 1.14
CA ASN A 96 -5.87 4.84 1.65
C ASN A 96 -6.19 6.31 1.90
N VAL A 97 -5.18 7.08 2.31
CA VAL A 97 -5.34 8.48 2.71
C VAL A 97 -4.28 9.37 2.07
N PRO A 98 -4.59 10.65 1.75
CA PRO A 98 -3.66 11.55 1.06
C PRO A 98 -2.31 11.75 1.77
N GLU A 99 -2.31 11.64 3.10
CA GLU A 99 -1.10 11.79 3.93
C GLU A 99 -0.06 10.69 3.66
N GLY A 100 -0.47 9.57 3.05
CA GLY A 100 0.43 8.50 2.63
C GLY A 100 1.31 8.85 1.43
N LEU A 101 0.96 9.89 0.66
CA LEU A 101 1.62 10.23 -0.61
C LEU A 101 3.16 10.37 -0.49
N PRO A 102 3.73 11.11 0.49
CA PRO A 102 5.18 11.20 0.63
C PRO A 102 5.84 9.85 0.95
N HIS A 103 5.15 8.99 1.70
CA HIS A 103 5.64 7.67 2.05
C HIS A 103 5.61 6.71 0.86
N LEU A 104 4.55 6.76 0.06
CA LEU A 104 4.44 6.02 -1.19
C LEU A 104 5.57 6.38 -2.15
N PHE A 105 5.81 7.68 -2.38
CA PHE A 105 6.88 8.11 -3.28
C PHE A 105 8.27 7.79 -2.76
N ARG A 106 8.49 7.79 -1.43
CA ARG A 106 9.74 7.26 -0.84
C ARG A 106 9.93 5.78 -1.19
N PHE A 107 8.87 4.97 -1.07
CA PHE A 107 8.93 3.54 -1.38
C PHE A 107 9.19 3.29 -2.86
N LEU A 108 8.44 3.94 -3.75
CA LEU A 108 8.61 3.85 -5.21
C LEU A 108 10.00 4.31 -5.65
N ALA A 109 10.54 5.37 -5.06
CA ALA A 109 11.90 5.83 -5.32
C ALA A 109 12.95 4.79 -4.88
N GLY A 110 12.69 4.04 -3.81
CA GLY A 110 13.51 2.90 -3.40
C GLY A 110 13.50 1.77 -4.42
N LEU A 111 12.31 1.36 -4.88
CA LEU A 111 12.15 0.32 -5.91
C LEU A 111 12.82 0.71 -7.24
N ARG A 112 12.71 1.99 -7.62
CA ARG A 112 13.29 2.49 -8.86
C ARG A 112 14.82 2.41 -8.90
N LYS A 113 15.50 2.38 -7.76
CA LYS A 113 16.95 2.14 -7.70
C LYS A 113 17.34 0.72 -8.12
N ILE A 114 16.38 -0.21 -8.13
CA ILE A 114 16.58 -1.62 -8.49
C ILE A 114 16.33 -1.83 -9.99
N ALA A 115 15.18 -1.39 -10.48
CA ALA A 115 14.74 -1.58 -11.87
C ALA A 115 13.64 -0.56 -12.25
N PRO A 116 13.33 -0.38 -13.54
CA PRO A 116 12.18 0.42 -13.99
C PRO A 116 10.88 0.00 -13.31
N VAL A 117 10.15 0.97 -12.76
CA VAL A 117 8.89 0.76 -12.04
C VAL A 117 7.73 1.27 -12.89
N TYR A 118 6.72 0.43 -13.07
CA TYR A 118 5.47 0.75 -13.75
C TYR A 118 4.33 0.65 -12.75
N VAL A 119 3.48 1.67 -12.72
CA VAL A 119 2.40 1.80 -11.74
C VAL A 119 1.06 1.97 -12.45
N THR A 120 0.04 1.27 -11.98
CA THR A 120 -1.36 1.56 -12.31
C THR A 120 -2.10 2.01 -11.05
N LEU A 121 -3.19 2.76 -11.21
CA LEU A 121 -4.06 3.15 -10.10
C LEU A 121 -5.14 2.09 -9.88
N GLY A 122 -5.47 1.84 -8.62
CA GLY A 122 -6.57 0.99 -8.18
C GLY A 122 -7.78 1.81 -7.70
N ASN A 123 -8.79 1.12 -7.17
CA ASN A 123 -10.00 1.77 -6.67
C ASN A 123 -9.73 2.62 -5.42
N HIS A 124 -8.88 2.16 -4.50
CA HIS A 124 -8.54 2.96 -3.32
C HIS A 124 -7.87 4.28 -3.70
N ASP A 125 -7.03 4.26 -4.73
CA ASP A 125 -6.36 5.47 -5.23
C ASP A 125 -7.36 6.49 -5.77
N HIS A 126 -8.41 6.04 -6.46
CA HIS A 126 -9.50 6.88 -6.93
C HIS A 126 -10.33 7.50 -5.79
N TYR A 127 -10.52 6.76 -4.68
CA TYR A 127 -11.28 7.24 -3.52
C TYR A 127 -10.43 7.88 -2.43
N SER A 128 -9.11 7.89 -2.60
CA SER A 128 -8.15 8.41 -1.63
C SER A 128 -8.26 9.92 -1.40
N GLY A 129 -8.92 10.65 -2.30
CA GLY A 129 -8.96 12.11 -2.28
C GLY A 129 -7.73 12.78 -2.89
N VAL A 130 -6.81 12.00 -3.49
CA VAL A 130 -5.66 12.51 -4.25
C VAL A 130 -6.03 12.62 -5.73
N PRO A 131 -5.96 13.82 -6.33
CA PRO A 131 -6.18 14.02 -7.76
C PRO A 131 -5.16 13.27 -8.65
N ILE A 132 -5.60 12.74 -9.79
CA ILE A 132 -4.75 11.96 -10.73
C ILE A 132 -3.57 12.79 -11.25
N ASP A 133 -3.79 14.06 -11.54
CA ASP A 133 -2.76 15.03 -11.94
C ASP A 133 -1.65 15.15 -10.91
N GLN A 134 -1.98 15.07 -9.61
CA GLN A 134 -0.99 15.08 -8.54
C GLN A 134 -0.09 13.83 -8.57
N TYR A 135 -0.64 12.65 -8.89
CA TYR A 135 0.18 11.44 -9.10
C TYR A 135 1.11 11.60 -10.30
N CYS A 136 0.60 12.13 -11.41
CA CYS A 136 1.40 12.37 -12.62
C CYS A 136 2.53 13.36 -12.35
N GLU A 137 2.23 14.48 -11.69
CA GLU A 137 3.23 15.51 -11.39
C GLU A 137 4.34 14.96 -10.49
N LEU A 138 3.99 14.21 -9.44
CA LEU A 138 4.98 13.62 -8.54
C LEU A 138 5.79 12.53 -9.24
N ALA A 139 5.17 11.72 -10.10
CA ALA A 139 5.89 10.76 -10.92
C ALA A 139 6.89 11.46 -11.85
N ASP A 140 6.51 12.60 -12.44
CA ASP A 140 7.36 13.39 -13.33
C ASP A 140 8.52 14.08 -12.60
N ARG A 141 8.30 14.62 -11.40
CA ARG A 141 9.38 15.20 -10.57
C ARG A 141 10.43 14.16 -10.20
N HIS A 142 10.03 12.90 -10.13
CA HIS A 142 10.89 11.78 -9.79
C HIS A 142 11.23 10.92 -11.01
N LYS A 143 11.13 11.45 -12.25
CA LYS A 143 11.71 10.92 -13.50
C LYS A 143 13.22 11.16 -13.55
#